data_AF-A0A068F5K6-F1
#
_entry.id   AF-A0A068F5K6-F1
#
_cell.length_a   1.000
_cell.length_b   1.000
_cell.length_c   1.000
_cell.angle_alpha   90.00
_cell.angle_beta   90.00
_cell.angle_gamma   90.00
#
_symmetry.space_group_name_H-M   'P 1'
#
loop_
_entity.id
_entity.type
_entity.pdbx_description
1 polymer ?
#
loop_
_entity_poly.entity_id
_entity_poly.type
_entity_poly.pdbx_seq_one_letter_code
_entity_poly.pdbx_strand_id
1 'polypeptide(L)'
;ETYKEGPSKNKSLLLKSLAECHETLGKCSEIVSSAYGMAVLFILISCFLHLVATSYFLFIELLSKKDSGYVWLQVLWIVFHSCRLLLVVEPCHRVTRESTKTIHIICEIERVVHDPILAEEVKKFWQQLLVCESGFSACGLCQVNRRLLTSLASAIAT
;
A
#
# COMPACT_ATOMS: atom_id res chain seq x y z
N GLU A 1 25.22 -30.03 -29.42
CA GLU A 1 23.98 -29.52 -28.79
C GLU A 1 24.28 -28.44 -27.74
N THR A 2 25.05 -27.40 -28.09
CA THR A 2 25.68 -26.49 -27.08
C THR A 2 25.13 -25.06 -27.12
N TYR A 3 24.09 -24.79 -27.91
CA TYR A 3 23.59 -23.43 -28.15
C TYR A 3 22.39 -23.03 -27.26
N LYS A 4 21.74 -23.98 -26.57
CA LYS A 4 20.55 -23.71 -25.73
C LYS A 4 20.85 -23.42 -24.25
N GLU A 5 22.05 -23.75 -23.73
CA GLU A 5 22.37 -23.56 -22.31
C GLU A 5 22.66 -22.11 -21.91
N GLY A 6 23.20 -21.28 -22.81
CA GLY A 6 23.48 -19.87 -22.55
C GLY A 6 22.24 -19.01 -22.20
N PRO A 7 21.14 -19.07 -22.99
CA PRO A 7 19.97 -18.22 -22.74
C PRO A 7 19.12 -18.66 -21.54
N SER A 8 19.04 -19.95 -21.21
CA SER A 8 18.28 -20.42 -20.03
C SER A 8 18.98 -20.05 -18.73
N LYS A 9 20.32 -20.17 -18.69
CA LYS A 9 21.15 -19.81 -17.54
C LYS A 9 21.14 -18.30 -17.23
N ASN A 10 21.05 -17.46 -18.26
CA ASN A 10 20.86 -16.02 -18.06
C ASN A 10 19.46 -15.69 -17.51
N LYS A 11 18.40 -16.38 -17.95
CA LYS A 11 17.03 -16.18 -17.44
C LYS A 11 16.89 -16.60 -15.97
N SER A 12 17.52 -17.71 -15.58
CA SER A 12 17.51 -18.15 -14.18
C SER A 12 18.28 -17.17 -13.28
N LEU A 13 19.41 -16.63 -13.74
CA LEU A 13 20.13 -15.56 -13.03
C LEU A 13 19.26 -14.30 -12.83
N LEU A 14 18.50 -13.90 -13.85
CA LEU A 14 17.59 -12.74 -13.75
C LEU A 14 16.46 -12.99 -12.74
N LEU A 15 15.83 -14.17 -12.75
CA LEU A 15 14.80 -14.51 -11.77
C LEU A 15 15.35 -14.51 -10.35
N LYS A 16 16.54 -15.05 -10.15
CA LYS A 16 17.21 -15.06 -8.85
C LYS A 16 17.50 -13.65 -8.35
N SER A 17 17.99 -12.77 -9.23
CA SER A 17 18.20 -11.35 -8.89
C SER A 17 16.88 -10.62 -8.57
N LEU A 18 15.80 -10.92 -9.29
CA LEU A 18 14.48 -10.37 -9.00
C LEU A 18 13.93 -10.84 -7.65
N ALA A 19 14.13 -12.11 -7.31
CA ALA A 19 13.77 -12.69 -6.02
C ALA A 19 14.53 -12.03 -4.86
N GLU A 20 15.85 -11.86 -4.99
CA GLU A 20 16.69 -11.17 -3.99
C GLU A 20 16.28 -9.70 -3.82
N CYS A 21 15.94 -9.02 -4.92
CA CYS A 21 15.44 -7.65 -4.89
C CYS A 21 14.10 -7.56 -4.16
N HIS A 22 13.17 -8.47 -4.44
CA HIS A 22 11.86 -8.54 -3.78
C HIS A 22 12.01 -8.81 -2.27
N GLU A 23 12.91 -9.72 -1.88
CA GLU A 23 13.19 -10.01 -0.47
C GLU A 23 13.76 -8.77 0.26
N THR A 24 14.71 -8.07 -0.37
CA THR A 24 15.31 -6.85 0.19
C THR A 24 14.28 -5.74 0.33
N LEU A 25 13.41 -5.58 -0.68
CA LEU A 25 12.32 -4.61 -0.64
C LEU A 25 11.30 -4.94 0.45
N GLY A 26 10.95 -6.21 0.61
CA GLY A 26 10.08 -6.70 1.68
C GLY A 26 10.64 -6.40 3.06
N LYS A 27 11.92 -6.66 3.30
CA LYS A 27 12.62 -6.33 4.56
C LYS A 27 12.65 -4.82 4.82
N CYS A 28 12.96 -4.02 3.81
CA CYS A 28 12.95 -2.56 3.93
C CYS A 28 11.55 -2.04 4.29
N SER A 29 10.54 -2.55 3.60
CA SER A 29 9.12 -2.29 3.89
C SER A 29 8.76 -2.62 5.34
N GLU A 30 9.16 -3.78 5.84
CA GLU A 30 8.88 -4.23 7.20
C GLU A 30 9.53 -3.31 8.24
N ILE A 31 10.79 -2.91 8.02
CA ILE A 31 11.50 -1.95 8.87
C ILE A 31 10.78 -0.61 8.90
N VAL A 32 10.36 -0.09 7.74
CA VAL A 32 9.62 1.17 7.65
C VAL A 32 8.27 1.06 8.34
N SER A 33 7.54 -0.05 8.14
CA SER A 33 6.26 -0.31 8.79
C SER A 33 6.39 -0.44 10.31
N SER A 34 7.43 -1.11 10.80
CA SER A 34 7.70 -1.27 12.23
C SER A 34 8.13 0.06 12.87
N ALA A 35 9.01 0.82 12.22
CA ALA A 35 9.53 2.09 12.73
C ALA A 35 8.48 3.22 12.72
N TYR A 36 7.64 3.29 11.67
CA TYR A 36 6.72 4.40 11.46
C TYR A 36 5.24 4.02 11.56
N GLY A 37 4.89 2.74 11.68
CA GLY A 37 3.51 2.29 11.66
C GLY A 37 2.67 2.85 12.82
N MET A 38 3.25 2.89 14.03
CA MET A 38 2.60 3.53 15.18
C MET A 38 2.43 5.04 14.98
N ALA A 39 3.46 5.72 14.45
CA ALA A 39 3.38 7.15 14.14
C ALA A 39 2.31 7.45 13.08
N VAL A 40 2.23 6.63 12.04
CA VAL A 40 1.19 6.68 11.01
C VAL A 40 -0.19 6.47 11.63
N LEU A 41 -0.37 5.49 12.52
CA LEU A 41 -1.64 5.24 13.19
C LEU A 41 -2.09 6.44 14.05
N PHE A 42 -1.18 7.02 14.82
CA PHE A 42 -1.46 8.24 15.58
C PHE A 42 -1.83 9.43 14.68
N ILE A 43 -1.14 9.59 13.55
CA ILE A 43 -1.46 10.61 12.54
C ILE A 43 -2.85 10.37 11.95
N LEU A 44 -3.21 9.12 11.62
CA LEU A 44 -4.51 8.76 11.09
C LEU A 44 -5.65 9.06 12.08
N ILE A 45 -5.49 8.63 13.33
CA ILE A 45 -6.48 8.87 14.40
C ILE A 45 -6.62 10.38 14.67
N SER A 46 -5.50 11.09 14.81
CA SER A 46 -5.49 12.54 15.01
C SER A 46 -6.18 13.28 13.87
N CYS A 47 -5.88 12.88 12.62
CA CYS A 47 -6.50 13.43 11.43
C CYS A 47 -8.02 13.19 11.40
N PHE A 48 -8.46 11.99 11.76
CA PHE A 48 -9.88 11.66 11.84
C PHE A 48 -10.60 12.51 12.90
N LEU A 49 -10.04 12.59 14.11
CA LEU A 49 -10.61 13.41 15.18
C LEU A 49 -10.70 14.90 14.79
N HIS A 50 -9.68 15.44 14.15
CA HIS A 50 -9.69 16.82 13.65
C HIS A 50 -10.76 17.02 12.58
N LEU A 51 -10.95 16.05 11.69
CA LEU A 51 -11.94 16.16 10.61
C LEU A 51 -13.37 16.09 11.17
N VAL A 52 -13.64 15.22 12.16
CA VAL A 52 -14.92 15.17 12.88
C VAL A 52 -15.17 16.47 13.65
N ALA A 53 -14.17 16.96 14.41
CA ALA A 53 -14.33 18.21 15.16
C ALA A 53 -14.57 19.41 14.22
N THR A 54 -13.78 19.53 13.15
CA THR A 54 -13.88 20.66 12.20
C THR A 54 -15.21 20.62 11.43
N SER A 55 -15.69 19.45 11.02
CA SER A 55 -17.00 19.30 10.37
C SER A 55 -18.15 19.67 11.32
N TYR A 56 -18.06 19.30 12.60
CA TYR A 56 -19.03 19.74 13.62
C TYR A 56 -19.06 21.26 13.79
N PHE A 57 -17.90 21.90 13.93
CA PHE A 57 -17.84 23.36 14.06
C PHE A 57 -18.32 24.07 12.79
N LEU A 58 -18.02 23.54 11.60
CA LEU A 58 -18.51 24.04 10.32
C LEU A 58 -20.04 23.98 10.24
N PHE A 59 -20.64 22.87 10.69
CA PHE A 59 -22.09 22.70 10.74
C PHE A 59 -22.77 23.74 11.63
N ILE A 60 -22.23 23.98 12.83
CA ILE A 60 -22.75 25.00 13.75
C ILE A 60 -22.62 26.41 13.17
N GLU A 61 -21.50 26.74 12.52
CA GLU A 61 -21.27 28.05 11.92
C GLU A 61 -22.22 28.30 10.74
N LEU A 62 -22.46 27.27 9.92
CA LEU A 62 -23.39 27.32 8.79
C LEU A 62 -24.83 27.59 9.25
N LEU A 63 -25.27 26.94 10.32
CA LEU A 63 -26.57 27.20 10.94
C LEU A 63 -26.66 28.60 11.54
N SER A 64 -25.55 29.11 12.07
CA SER A 64 -25.47 30.42 12.72
C SER A 64 -25.37 31.59 11.73
N LYS A 65 -25.29 31.34 10.41
CA LYS A 65 -25.06 32.35 9.34
C LYS A 65 -23.91 33.32 9.68
N LYS A 66 -22.86 32.77 10.28
CA LYS A 66 -21.77 33.54 10.87
C LYS A 66 -20.58 33.59 9.88
N ASP A 67 -19.53 34.33 10.25
CA ASP A 67 -18.50 34.90 9.38
C ASP A 67 -17.98 33.99 8.24
N SER A 68 -18.07 34.46 6.99
CA SER A 68 -17.63 33.74 5.78
C SER A 68 -16.14 33.39 5.80
N GLY A 69 -15.30 34.16 6.50
CA GLY A 69 -13.86 33.89 6.58
C GLY A 69 -13.53 32.64 7.41
N TYR A 70 -14.28 32.42 8.50
CA TYR A 70 -14.07 31.29 9.40
C TYR A 70 -14.47 29.96 8.73
N VAL A 71 -15.58 29.96 7.98
CA VAL A 71 -16.01 28.84 7.14
C VAL A 71 -14.92 28.43 6.14
N TRP A 72 -14.31 29.41 5.47
CA TRP A 72 -13.25 29.14 4.48
C TRP A 72 -11.99 28.55 5.11
N LEU A 73 -11.61 29.03 6.28
CA LEU A 73 -10.49 28.48 7.04
C LEU A 73 -10.75 27.02 7.44
N GLN A 74 -11.95 26.69 7.89
CA GLN A 74 -12.33 25.31 8.23
C GLN A 74 -12.31 24.37 7.02
N VAL A 75 -12.80 24.82 5.87
CA VAL A 75 -12.73 24.05 4.62
C VAL A 75 -11.27 23.78 4.25
N LEU A 76 -10.39 24.79 4.33
CA LEU A 76 -8.96 24.62 4.05
C LEU A 76 -8.31 23.59 5.00
N TRP A 77 -8.65 23.64 6.29
CA TRP A 77 -8.17 22.67 7.27
C TRP A 77 -8.63 21.24 6.97
N ILE A 78 -9.89 21.05 6.55
CA ILE A 78 -10.41 19.74 6.15
C ILE A 78 -9.65 19.21 4.94
N VAL A 79 -9.39 20.07 3.93
CA VAL A 79 -8.61 19.69 2.74
C VAL A 79 -7.19 19.30 3.12
N PHE A 80 -6.51 20.09 3.96
CA PHE A 80 -5.14 19.80 4.41
C PHE A 80 -5.02 18.45 5.13
N HIS A 81 -5.94 18.18 6.06
CA HIS A 81 -5.99 16.90 6.78
C HIS A 81 -6.28 15.72 5.83
N SER A 82 -7.21 15.90 4.90
CA SER A 82 -7.52 14.90 3.87
C SER A 82 -6.33 14.62 2.94
N CYS A 83 -5.57 15.63 2.54
CA CYS A 83 -4.35 15.46 1.75
C CYS A 83 -3.28 14.67 2.52
N ARG A 84 -3.07 14.95 3.82
CA ARG A 84 -2.16 14.16 4.66
C ARG A 84 -2.57 12.68 4.71
N LEU A 85 -3.86 12.41 4.83
CA LEU A 85 -4.40 11.04 4.81
C LEU A 85 -4.08 10.34 3.49
N LEU A 86 -4.33 11.02 2.35
CA LEU A 86 -4.07 10.46 1.03
C LEU A 86 -2.58 10.16 0.78
N LEU A 87 -1.68 11.05 1.20
CA LEU A 87 -0.24 10.87 1.04
C LEU A 87 0.31 9.64 1.78
N VAL A 88 -0.35 9.21 2.85
CA VAL A 88 0.01 8.00 3.60
C VAL A 88 -0.64 6.75 2.99
N VAL A 89 -1.92 6.86 2.60
CA VAL A 89 -2.70 5.75 2.07
C VAL A 89 -2.24 5.31 0.68
N GLU A 90 -1.89 6.26 -0.19
CA GLU A 90 -1.50 6.02 -1.57
C GLU A 90 -0.28 5.09 -1.74
N PRO A 91 0.87 5.33 -1.08
CA PRO A 91 2.02 4.43 -1.20
C PRO A 91 1.71 3.01 -0.73
N CYS A 92 0.99 2.86 0.39
CA CYS A 92 0.56 1.54 0.88
C CYS A 92 -0.31 0.79 -0.14
N HIS A 93 -1.25 1.52 -0.76
CA HIS A 93 -2.10 0.95 -1.80
C HIS A 93 -1.31 0.57 -3.06
N ARG A 94 -0.38 1.43 -3.50
CA ARG A 94 0.47 1.17 -4.67
C ARG A 94 1.35 -0.05 -4.47
N VAL A 95 1.97 -0.21 -3.30
CA VAL A 95 2.84 -1.37 -3.03
C VAL A 95 2.02 -2.67 -3.01
N THR A 96 0.85 -2.66 -2.38
CA THR A 96 -0.06 -3.83 -2.38
C THR A 96 -0.46 -4.21 -3.81
N ARG A 97 -0.86 -3.23 -4.62
CA ARG A 97 -1.26 -3.46 -6.01
C ARG A 97 -0.11 -4.00 -6.85
N GLU A 98 1.10 -3.49 -6.66
CA GLU A 98 2.26 -3.93 -7.43
C GLU A 98 2.69 -5.34 -7.02
N SER A 99 2.62 -5.69 -5.73
CA SER A 99 2.84 -7.05 -5.24
C SER A 99 1.87 -8.06 -5.89
N THR A 100 0.57 -7.74 -5.94
CA THR A 100 -0.43 -8.59 -6.61
C THR A 100 -0.12 -8.80 -8.09
N LYS A 101 0.37 -7.77 -8.79
CA LYS A 101 0.77 -7.92 -10.20
C LYS A 101 1.99 -8.83 -10.36
N THR A 102 2.99 -8.69 -9.48
CA THR A 102 4.19 -9.54 -9.49
C THR A 102 3.80 -11.02 -9.31
N ILE A 103 2.90 -11.32 -8.36
CA ILE A 103 2.32 -12.65 -8.17
C ILE A 103 1.69 -13.16 -9.49
N HIS A 104 0.83 -12.36 -10.11
CA HIS A 104 0.19 -12.76 -11.37
C HIS A 104 1.18 -13.02 -12.50
N ILE A 105 2.21 -12.18 -12.65
CA ILE A 105 3.25 -12.35 -13.68
C ILE A 105 4.04 -13.64 -13.43
N ILE A 106 4.43 -13.93 -12.19
CA ILE A 106 5.19 -15.13 -11.85
C ILE A 106 4.35 -16.40 -12.07
N CYS A 107 3.06 -16.38 -11.76
CA CYS A 107 2.15 -17.51 -12.02
C CYS A 107 2.02 -17.79 -13.52
N GLU A 108 1.95 -16.74 -14.36
CA GLU A 108 1.93 -16.91 -15.82
C GLU A 108 3.27 -17.42 -16.36
N ILE A 109 4.40 -16.98 -15.80
CA ILE A 109 5.73 -17.51 -16.17
C ILE A 109 5.84 -18.98 -15.79
N GLU A 110 5.36 -19.39 -14.61
CA GLU A 110 5.36 -20.79 -14.16
C GLU A 110 4.64 -21.71 -15.16
N ARG A 111 3.51 -21.24 -15.71
CA ARG A 111 2.71 -22.00 -16.70
C ARG A 111 3.39 -22.18 -18.05
N VAL A 112 4.28 -21.27 -18.44
CA VAL A 112 4.88 -21.23 -19.78
C VAL A 112 6.31 -21.79 -19.78
N VAL A 113 6.97 -21.86 -18.62
CA VAL A 113 8.32 -22.41 -18.50
C VAL A 113 8.30 -23.94 -18.54
N HIS A 114 8.98 -24.51 -19.53
CA HIS A 114 9.16 -25.96 -19.69
C HIS A 114 10.60 -26.41 -19.38
N ASP A 115 11.52 -25.48 -19.20
CA ASP A 115 12.90 -25.75 -18.83
C ASP A 115 12.97 -26.08 -17.33
N PRO A 116 13.52 -27.25 -16.93
CA PRO A 116 13.46 -27.73 -15.55
C PRO A 116 14.25 -26.85 -14.57
N ILE A 117 15.37 -26.26 -15.01
CA ILE A 117 16.21 -25.39 -14.18
C ILE A 117 15.47 -24.08 -13.93
N LEU A 118 14.85 -23.52 -14.98
CA LEU A 118 14.08 -22.30 -14.88
C LEU A 118 12.79 -22.49 -14.08
N ALA A 119 12.11 -23.64 -14.23
CA ALA A 119 10.89 -23.97 -13.49
C ALA A 119 11.15 -24.04 -11.98
N GLU A 120 12.29 -24.59 -11.57
CA GLU A 120 12.69 -24.65 -10.16
C GLU A 120 12.89 -23.26 -9.56
N GLU A 121 13.57 -22.36 -10.28
CA GLU A 121 13.80 -20.98 -9.81
C GLU A 121 12.51 -20.16 -9.78
N VAL A 122 11.63 -20.30 -10.78
CA VAL A 122 10.28 -19.69 -10.77
C VAL A 122 9.49 -20.18 -9.56
N LYS A 123 9.52 -21.48 -9.27
CA LYS A 123 8.79 -22.07 -8.14
C LYS A 123 9.32 -21.58 -6.79
N LYS A 124 10.64 -21.45 -6.62
CA LYS A 124 11.26 -20.85 -5.42
C LYS A 124 10.79 -19.42 -5.23
N PHE A 125 10.81 -18.62 -6.29
CA PHE A 125 10.37 -17.23 -6.22
C PHE A 125 8.86 -17.12 -5.95
N TRP A 126 8.06 -17.98 -6.57
CA TRP A 126 6.62 -18.09 -6.31
C TRP A 126 6.33 -18.43 -4.83
N GLN A 127 7.03 -19.39 -4.26
CA GLN A 127 6.90 -19.73 -2.84
C GLN A 127 7.30 -18.56 -1.94
N GLN A 128 8.37 -17.83 -2.28
CA GLN A 128 8.72 -16.61 -1.57
C GLN A 128 7.61 -15.56 -1.65
N LEU A 129 6.98 -15.38 -2.82
CA LEU A 129 5.86 -14.47 -3.01
C LEU A 129 4.60 -14.87 -2.22
N LEU A 130 4.31 -16.17 -2.11
CA LEU A 130 3.19 -16.70 -1.31
C LEU A 130 3.42 -16.58 0.20
N VAL A 131 4.65 -16.80 0.66
CA VAL A 131 5.01 -16.63 2.09
C VAL A 131 5.09 -15.14 2.44
N CYS A 132 5.56 -14.33 1.49
CA CYS A 132 5.64 -12.89 1.57
C CYS A 132 4.40 -12.24 0.97
N GLU A 133 3.21 -12.89 1.03
CA GLU A 133 1.96 -12.34 0.51
C GLU A 133 1.66 -11.07 1.29
N SER A 134 2.16 -9.97 0.73
CA SER A 134 2.24 -8.67 1.35
C SER A 134 0.85 -8.05 1.22
N GLY A 135 -0.07 -8.51 2.06
CA GLY A 135 -1.01 -7.59 2.65
C GLY A 135 -0.16 -6.55 3.36
N PHE A 136 0.14 -5.44 2.69
CA PHE A 136 0.90 -4.34 3.26
C PHE A 136 0.04 -3.76 4.39
N SER A 137 0.21 -4.33 5.56
CA SER A 137 -0.49 -3.97 6.76
C SER A 137 0.45 -3.04 7.51
N ALA A 138 0.14 -1.74 7.50
CA ALA A 138 0.75 -0.85 8.48
C ALA A 138 0.37 -1.41 9.87
N CYS A 139 1.35 -1.98 10.58
CA CYS A 139 1.18 -2.60 11.89
C CYS A 139 0.17 -3.77 12.01
N GLY A 140 -0.17 -4.52 10.96
CA GLY A 140 -1.09 -5.67 11.12
C GLY A 140 -2.55 -5.29 11.44
N LEU A 141 -2.87 -4.00 11.62
CA LEU A 141 -4.09 -3.56 12.29
C LEU A 141 -5.22 -3.15 11.33
N CYS A 142 -4.88 -2.76 10.10
CA CYS A 142 -5.85 -2.43 9.06
C CYS A 142 -5.15 -2.54 7.70
N GLN A 143 -5.69 -3.33 6.77
CA GLN A 143 -5.43 -3.05 5.37
C GLN A 143 -5.85 -1.60 5.14
N VAL A 144 -4.90 -0.72 4.81
CA VAL A 144 -5.15 0.65 4.41
C VAL A 144 -5.79 0.61 3.03
N ASN A 145 -7.05 0.19 3.02
CA ASN A 145 -7.82 -0.14 1.84
C ASN A 145 -8.86 0.95 1.64
N ARG A 146 -9.37 1.08 0.41
CA ARG A 146 -10.43 2.06 0.09
C ARG A 146 -11.60 2.00 1.07
N ARG A 147 -11.89 0.84 1.68
CA ARG A 147 -12.88 0.63 2.74
C ARG A 147 -12.69 1.49 3.99
N LEU A 148 -11.45 1.75 4.43
CA LEU A 148 -11.21 2.67 5.54
C LEU A 148 -11.59 4.09 5.13
N LEU A 149 -11.21 4.52 3.93
CA LEU A 149 -11.60 5.82 3.41
C LEU A 149 -13.13 5.93 3.23
N THR A 150 -13.78 4.87 2.73
CA THR A 150 -15.25 4.83 2.61
C THR A 150 -15.94 4.84 3.98
N SER A 151 -15.40 4.12 4.97
CA SER A 151 -15.93 4.07 6.33
C SER A 151 -15.81 5.42 7.02
N LEU A 152 -14.63 6.05 6.95
CA LEU A 152 -14.40 7.39 7.47
C LEU A 152 -15.32 8.40 6.79
N ALA A 153 -15.41 8.37 5.44
CA ALA A 153 -16.33 9.22 4.70
C ALA A 153 -17.80 9.01 5.10
N SER A 154 -18.24 7.77 5.31
CA SER A 154 -19.61 7.47 5.76
C SER A 154 -19.88 7.96 7.19
N ALA A 155 -18.89 7.87 8.08
CA ALA A 155 -18.99 8.35 9.46
C ALA A 155 -19.05 9.88 9.55
N ILE A 156 -18.40 10.59 8.63
CA ILE A 156 -18.45 12.06 8.53
C ILE A 156 -19.76 12.52 7.89
N ALA A 157 -20.31 11.72 6.98
CA ALA A 157 -21.54 12.05 6.26
C ALA A 157 -22.83 11.79 7.06
N THR A 158 -22.77 11.00 8.14
CA THR A 158 -23.88 10.72 9.06
C THR A 158 -23.96 11.80 10.13
#